data_AF-A0A259HS66-F1
#
_entry.id   AF-A0A259HS66-F1
#
_cell.length_a   1.000
_cell.length_b   1.000
_cell.length_c   1.000
_cell.angle_alpha   90.00
_cell.angle_beta   90.00
_cell.angle_gamma   90.00
#
_symmetry.space_group_name_H-M   'P 1'
#
loop_
_entity.id
_entity.type
_entity.pdbx_description
1 polymer ?
#
loop_
_entity_poly.entity_id
_entity_poly.type
_entity_poly.pdbx_seq_one_letter_code
_entity_poly.pdbx_strand_id
1 'polypeptide(L)'
;MQHRRLGRSAIVVSDICMGTMTFGSQVDEAAALRVLDRSYDAGINFFDTAEGYPVPPDAKWVGRTEEIVGKWLKTKPRDAIILATKVSGPSHVWFRSPCRNGMTALDRRNIEAAIDASLTKL
;
A
#
# COMPACT_ATOMS: atom_id res chain seq x y z
N MET A 1 6.26 20.52 6.42
CA MET A 1 5.66 19.79 5.27
C MET A 1 4.83 20.75 4.44
N GLN A 2 4.95 20.73 3.11
CA GLN A 2 4.01 21.47 2.23
C GLN A 2 2.91 20.53 1.75
N HIS A 3 1.75 21.10 1.43
CA HIS A 3 0.60 20.33 0.97
C HIS A 3 0.08 20.86 -0.36
N ARG A 4 -0.40 19.95 -1.22
CA ARG A 4 -0.88 20.26 -2.57
C ARG A 4 -2.17 19.50 -2.85
N ARG A 5 -3.04 20.10 -3.67
CA ARG A 5 -4.22 19.39 -4.20
C ARG A 5 -3.79 18.29 -5.16
N LEU A 6 -4.39 17.11 -5.03
CA LEU A 6 -4.18 15.99 -5.94
C LEU A 6 -5.01 16.19 -7.22
N GLY A 7 -4.35 16.69 -8.27
CA GLY A 7 -5.00 17.02 -9.54
C GLY A 7 -6.11 18.06 -9.38
N ARG A 8 -7.30 17.78 -9.90
CA ARG A 8 -8.49 18.64 -9.77
C ARG A 8 -9.41 18.26 -8.60
N SER A 9 -9.00 17.30 -7.77
CA SER A 9 -9.82 16.82 -6.65
C SER A 9 -9.75 17.73 -5.42
N ALA A 10 -10.61 17.46 -4.44
CA ALA A 10 -10.56 18.10 -3.12
C ALA A 10 -9.51 17.46 -2.18
N ILE A 11 -8.85 16.37 -2.59
CA ILE A 11 -7.87 15.67 -1.76
C ILE A 11 -6.60 16.51 -1.69
N VAL A 12 -6.10 16.73 -0.47
CA VAL A 12 -4.88 17.50 -0.19
C VAL A 12 -3.84 16.57 0.41
N VAL A 13 -2.74 16.37 -0.31
CA VAL A 13 -1.65 15.46 0.07
C VAL A 13 -0.38 16.25 0.40
N SER A 14 0.47 15.69 1.24
CA SER A 14 1.85 16.16 1.42
C SER A 14 2.59 16.12 0.08
N ASP A 15 3.50 17.06 -0.14
CA ASP A 15 4.31 17.14 -1.37
C ASP A 15 5.31 15.98 -1.52
N ILE A 16 5.51 15.21 -0.45
CA ILE A 16 6.22 13.93 -0.43
C ILE A 16 5.22 12.81 -0.08
N CYS A 17 5.26 11.71 -0.84
CA CYS A 17 4.52 10.48 -0.56
C CYS A 17 5.46 9.41 0.04
N MET A 18 5.02 8.72 1.09
CA MET A 18 5.78 7.63 1.69
C MET A 18 5.43 6.30 1.03
N GLY A 19 6.35 5.76 0.23
CA GLY A 19 6.23 4.42 -0.36
C GLY A 19 6.64 3.31 0.60
N THR A 20 6.01 2.14 0.50
CA THR A 20 6.15 1.06 1.51
C THR A 20 6.62 -0.29 0.95
N MET A 21 6.99 -0.37 -0.32
CA MET A 21 7.21 -1.64 -1.04
C MET A 21 8.27 -2.58 -0.46
N THR A 22 9.17 -2.11 0.41
CA THR A 22 10.22 -2.94 1.03
C THR A 22 9.83 -3.50 2.40
N PHE A 23 8.69 -3.09 2.95
CA PHE A 23 8.25 -3.45 4.29
C PHE A 23 7.75 -4.90 4.32
N GLY A 24 8.39 -5.71 5.16
CA GLY A 24 8.11 -7.13 5.31
C GLY A 24 9.09 -8.04 4.56
N SER A 25 9.93 -7.52 3.65
CA SER A 25 11.00 -8.27 2.98
C SER A 25 12.39 -7.77 3.41
N GLN A 26 12.82 -6.63 2.88
CA GLN A 26 14.14 -6.01 3.13
C GLN A 26 14.15 -5.20 4.42
N VAL A 27 13.00 -4.66 4.80
CA VAL A 27 12.79 -3.92 6.04
C VAL A 27 11.85 -4.75 6.91
N ASP A 28 12.31 -5.14 8.10
CA ASP A 28 11.47 -5.85 9.06
C ASP A 28 10.29 -4.99 9.57
N GLU A 29 9.29 -5.63 10.17
CA GLU A 29 8.08 -4.95 10.64
C GLU A 29 8.41 -3.83 11.65
N ALA A 30 9.30 -4.07 12.62
CA ALA A 30 9.62 -3.09 13.64
C ALA A 30 10.28 -1.85 13.04
N ALA A 31 11.17 -2.02 12.07
CA ALA A 31 11.78 -0.92 11.33
C ALA A 31 10.78 -0.19 10.44
N ALA A 32 9.88 -0.92 9.76
CA ALA A 32 8.81 -0.34 8.95
C ALA A 32 7.90 0.57 9.80
N LEU A 33 7.48 0.11 10.98
CA LEU A 33 6.67 0.90 11.91
C LEU A 33 7.38 2.20 12.33
N ARG A 34 8.68 2.13 12.65
CA ARG A 34 9.48 3.33 12.99
C ARG A 34 9.59 4.31 11.82
N VAL A 35 9.71 3.81 10.59
CA VAL A 35 9.74 4.67 9.39
C VAL A 35 8.39 5.34 9.16
N LEU A 36 7.29 4.61 9.32
CA LEU A 36 5.94 5.15 9.20
C LEU A 36 5.66 6.23 10.25
N ASP A 37 6.00 5.98 11.52
CA ASP A 37 5.87 6.97 12.59
C ASP A 37 6.70 8.21 12.30
N ARG A 38 7.98 8.05 11.95
CA ARG A 38 8.85 9.20 11.63
C ARG A 38 8.34 10.02 10.44
N SER A 39 7.74 9.35 9.45
CA SER A 39 7.15 10.01 8.28
C SER A 39 5.93 10.84 8.67
N TYR A 40 5.05 10.26 9.47
CA TYR A 40 3.87 10.93 10.01
C TYR A 40 4.23 12.12 10.91
N ASP A 41 5.20 11.96 11.81
CA ASP A 41 5.69 13.01 12.69
C ASP A 41 6.34 14.17 11.91
N ALA A 42 6.93 13.89 10.74
CA ALA A 42 7.44 14.91 9.83
C ALA A 42 6.33 15.66 9.06
N GLY A 43 5.07 15.27 9.26
CA GLY A 43 3.88 15.86 8.66
C GLY A 43 3.44 15.22 7.34
N ILE A 44 4.00 14.07 6.94
CA ILE A 44 3.53 13.33 5.75
C ILE A 44 2.14 12.76 6.04
N ASN A 45 1.18 13.06 5.17
CA ASN A 45 -0.17 12.51 5.25
C ASN A 45 -0.48 11.51 4.11
N PHE A 46 0.39 11.40 3.10
CA PHE A 46 0.17 10.59 1.91
C PHE A 46 1.08 9.36 1.87
N PHE A 47 0.48 8.19 1.92
CA PHE A 47 1.17 6.89 2.00
C PHE A 47 0.73 5.98 0.85
N ASP A 48 1.66 5.20 0.34
CA ASP A 48 1.48 4.33 -0.82
C ASP A 48 1.85 2.88 -0.50
N THR A 49 0.97 1.95 -0.87
CA THR A 49 1.14 0.49 -0.78
C THR A 49 0.57 -0.21 -2.01
N ALA A 50 0.56 -1.54 -2.03
CA ALA A 50 -0.10 -2.37 -3.04
C ALA A 50 -0.34 -3.78 -2.51
N GLU A 51 -1.36 -4.46 -3.01
CA GLU A 51 -1.67 -5.84 -2.61
C GLU A 51 -0.53 -6.83 -2.91
N GLY A 52 0.30 -6.51 -3.90
CA GLY A 52 1.42 -7.34 -4.36
C GLY A 52 2.74 -7.05 -3.64
N TYR A 53 2.79 -6.06 -2.75
CA TYR A 53 3.97 -5.76 -1.95
C TYR A 53 4.13 -6.77 -0.80
N PRO A 54 5.38 -7.07 -0.39
CA PRO A 54 6.63 -6.37 -0.70
C PRO A 54 7.35 -6.82 -1.99
N VAL A 55 8.44 -6.12 -2.34
CA VAL A 55 9.34 -6.45 -3.45
C VAL A 55 10.65 -7.13 -2.97
N PRO A 56 11.29 -8.01 -3.77
CA PRO A 56 10.73 -8.60 -5.00
C PRO A 56 9.47 -9.44 -4.70
N PRO A 57 8.42 -9.38 -5.54
CA PRO A 57 7.17 -10.08 -5.28
C PRO A 57 7.34 -11.60 -5.21
N ASP A 58 6.78 -12.24 -4.18
CA ASP A 58 6.82 -13.68 -3.94
C ASP A 58 5.48 -14.11 -3.33
N ALA A 59 4.97 -15.29 -3.71
CA ALA A 59 3.72 -15.85 -3.19
C ALA A 59 3.69 -15.93 -1.66
N LYS A 60 4.83 -16.17 -0.99
CA LYS A 60 4.90 -16.24 0.48
C LYS A 60 4.73 -14.89 1.18
N TRP A 61 4.80 -13.79 0.45
CA TRP A 61 4.75 -12.43 1.00
C TRP A 61 3.55 -11.60 0.57
N VAL A 62 2.67 -12.11 -0.29
CA VAL A 62 1.53 -11.36 -0.83
C VAL A 62 0.72 -10.70 0.29
N GLY A 63 0.50 -9.38 0.18
CA GLY A 63 -0.28 -8.59 1.12
C GLY A 63 0.43 -8.24 2.44
N ARG A 64 1.64 -8.77 2.70
CA ARG A 64 2.35 -8.56 3.97
C ARG A 64 2.64 -7.08 4.25
N THR A 65 2.95 -6.28 3.23
CA THR A 65 3.14 -4.85 3.40
C THR A 65 1.85 -4.16 3.86
N GLU A 66 0.70 -4.53 3.30
CA GLU A 66 -0.60 -4.00 3.73
C GLU A 66 -0.94 -4.40 5.17
N GLU A 67 -0.59 -5.62 5.60
CA GLU A 67 -0.77 -6.03 7.01
C GLU A 67 0.06 -5.17 7.97
N ILE A 68 1.31 -4.88 7.62
CA ILE A 68 2.20 -4.02 8.42
C ILE A 68 1.64 -2.58 8.47
N VAL A 69 1.23 -2.05 7.32
CA VAL A 69 0.63 -0.70 7.25
C VAL A 69 -0.69 -0.66 8.01
N GLY A 70 -1.54 -1.67 7.91
CA GLY A 70 -2.82 -1.76 8.63
C GLY A 70 -2.64 -1.82 10.15
N LYS A 71 -1.64 -2.56 10.64
CA LYS A 71 -1.25 -2.51 12.07
C LYS A 71 -0.88 -1.10 12.51
N TRP A 72 -0.11 -0.38 11.69
CA TRP A 72 0.26 1.00 11.98
C TRP A 72 -0.92 1.96 11.93
N LEU A 73 -1.81 1.85 10.93
CA LEU A 73 -2.99 2.71 10.77
C LEU A 73 -3.92 2.68 11.99
N LYS A 74 -4.06 1.51 12.64
CA LYS A 74 -4.83 1.36 13.89
C LYS A 74 -4.32 2.23 15.05
N THR A 75 -3.08 2.73 14.96
CA THR A 75 -2.47 3.60 15.98
C THR A 75 -2.65 5.09 15.69
N LYS A 76 -3.27 5.46 14.57
CA LYS A 76 -3.38 6.84 14.09
C LYS A 76 -4.84 7.23 13.87
N PRO A 77 -5.19 8.54 13.92
CA PRO A 77 -6.48 9.01 13.45
C PRO A 77 -6.63 8.70 11.96
N ARG A 78 -7.60 7.84 11.60
CA ARG A 78 -7.72 7.33 10.22
C ARG A 78 -7.88 8.44 9.18
N ASP A 79 -8.61 9.50 9.53
CA ASP A 79 -8.89 10.63 8.64
C ASP A 79 -7.69 11.57 8.44
N ALA A 80 -6.64 11.44 9.26
CA ALA A 80 -5.41 12.19 9.07
C ALA A 80 -4.53 11.63 7.94
N ILE A 81 -4.88 10.45 7.39
CA ILE A 81 -4.04 9.70 6.46
C ILE A 81 -4.77 9.47 5.13
N ILE A 82 -4.13 9.92 4.05
CA ILE A 82 -4.47 9.56 2.68
C ILE A 82 -3.63 8.34 2.30
N LEU A 83 -4.29 7.21 2.11
CA LEU A 83 -3.64 5.96 1.72
C LEU A 83 -4.03 5.57 0.30
N ALA A 84 -3.04 5.31 -0.54
CA ALA A 84 -3.22 4.71 -1.85
C ALA A 84 -2.76 3.25 -1.83
N THR A 85 -3.61 2.36 -2.34
CA THR A 85 -3.23 0.98 -2.69
C THR A 85 -3.52 0.72 -4.17
N LYS A 86 -3.07 -0.43 -4.68
CA LYS A 86 -3.09 -0.76 -6.11
C LYS A 86 -3.53 -2.21 -6.30
N VAL A 87 -4.28 -2.44 -7.38
CA VAL A 87 -4.62 -3.79 -7.87
C VAL A 87 -3.56 -4.24 -8.87
N SER A 88 -3.09 -5.49 -8.74
CA SER A 88 -2.18 -6.14 -9.68
C SER A 88 -2.82 -6.26 -11.05
N GLY A 89 -2.11 -5.78 -12.07
CA GLY A 89 -2.49 -5.91 -13.48
C GLY A 89 -2.42 -7.35 -14.00
N PRO A 90 -2.67 -7.57 -15.31
CA PRO A 90 -2.80 -8.91 -15.86
C PRO A 90 -1.52 -9.75 -15.75
N SER A 91 -1.64 -10.99 -15.28
CA SER A 91 -0.48 -11.89 -15.05
C SER A 91 0.08 -12.57 -16.29
N HIS A 92 -0.53 -12.37 -17.47
CA HIS A 92 -0.11 -12.97 -18.74
C HIS A 92 0.83 -12.06 -19.56
N VAL A 93 1.43 -11.06 -18.92
CA VAL A 93 2.40 -10.13 -19.53
C VAL A 93 3.82 -10.43 -19.01
N TRP A 94 4.75 -9.48 -19.12
CA TRP A 94 6.15 -9.61 -18.67
C TRP A 94 6.31 -9.98 -17.18
N PHE A 95 5.32 -9.69 -16.34
CA PHE A 95 5.30 -9.99 -14.91
C PHE A 95 4.07 -10.82 -14.56
N ARG A 96 4.29 -12.00 -13.96
CA ARG A 96 3.24 -12.83 -13.38
C ARG A 96 3.10 -12.49 -11.90
N SER A 97 2.03 -11.79 -11.54
CA SER A 97 1.78 -11.39 -10.16
C SER A 97 1.61 -12.63 -9.27
N PRO A 98 2.16 -12.65 -8.04
CA PRO A 98 1.89 -13.72 -7.09
C PRO A 98 0.47 -13.68 -6.52
N CYS A 99 -0.26 -12.56 -6.68
CA CYS A 99 -1.64 -12.43 -6.23
C CYS A 99 -2.57 -13.37 -7.03
N ARG A 100 -3.64 -13.85 -6.38
CA ARG A 100 -4.68 -14.69 -7.03
C ARG A 100 -4.09 -15.84 -7.85
N ASN A 101 -3.04 -16.49 -7.33
CA ASN A 101 -2.32 -17.61 -7.95
C ASN A 101 -1.77 -17.31 -9.36
N GLY A 102 -1.39 -16.05 -9.61
CA GLY A 102 -0.93 -15.61 -10.92
C GLY A 102 -1.99 -15.64 -12.00
N MET A 103 -3.26 -15.51 -11.61
CA MET A 103 -4.42 -15.35 -12.50
C MET A 103 -5.03 -13.95 -12.37
N THR A 104 -4.21 -12.93 -12.11
CA THR A 104 -4.67 -11.56 -12.02
C THR A 104 -5.10 -11.01 -13.38
N ALA A 105 -6.13 -10.17 -13.39
CA ALA A 105 -6.62 -9.40 -14.52
C ALA A 105 -7.25 -8.08 -14.02
N LEU A 106 -7.55 -7.16 -14.93
CA LEU A 106 -8.28 -5.91 -14.61
C LEU A 106 -9.76 -6.02 -15.03
N ASP A 107 -10.38 -7.12 -14.65
CA ASP A 107 -11.83 -7.32 -14.74
C ASP A 107 -12.52 -7.02 -13.40
N ARG A 108 -13.85 -6.93 -13.42
CA ARG A 108 -14.68 -6.67 -12.23
C ARG A 108 -14.33 -7.61 -11.08
N ARG A 109 -14.29 -8.91 -11.35
CA ARG A 109 -14.11 -9.95 -10.33
C ARG A 109 -12.76 -9.80 -9.61
N ASN A 110 -11.70 -9.55 -10.36
CA ASN A 110 -10.37 -9.37 -9.81
C ASN A 110 -10.24 -8.08 -9.02
N ILE A 111 -10.82 -6.98 -9.52
CA ILE A 111 -10.79 -5.68 -8.84
C ILE A 111 -11.57 -5.74 -7.52
N GLU A 112 -12.80 -6.26 -7.53
CA GLU A 112 -13.63 -6.40 -6.32
C GLU A 112 -12.92 -7.28 -5.27
N ALA A 113 -12.41 -8.45 -5.68
CA ALA A 113 -11.67 -9.33 -4.78
C ALA A 113 -10.39 -8.68 -4.21
N ALA A 114 -9.67 -7.89 -5.01
CA ALA A 114 -8.47 -7.18 -4.57
C ALA A 114 -8.81 -6.05 -3.58
N ILE A 115 -9.90 -5.31 -3.83
CA ILE A 115 -10.39 -4.25 -2.94
C ILE A 115 -10.75 -4.83 -1.57
N ASP A 116 -11.60 -5.85 -1.53
CA ASP A 116 -12.06 -6.44 -0.26
C ASP A 116 -10.88 -7.03 0.54
N ALA A 117 -9.96 -7.70 -0.15
CA ALA A 117 -8.77 -8.23 0.49
C ALA A 117 -7.87 -7.12 1.04
N SER A 118 -7.68 -6.03 0.31
CA SER A 118 -6.84 -4.90 0.75
C SER A 118 -7.47 -4.19 1.95
N LEU A 119 -8.78 -3.90 1.89
CA LEU A 119 -9.54 -3.28 2.98
C LEU A 119 -9.58 -4.15 4.25
N THR A 120 -9.53 -5.48 4.12
CA THR A 120 -9.46 -6.37 5.29
C THR A 120 -8.11 -6.28 6.01
N LYS A 121 -7.02 -6.03 5.26
CA LYS A 121 -5.65 -5.96 5.82
C LYS A 121 -5.31 -4.60 6.41
N LEU A 122 -5.87 -3.52 5.83
CA LEU A 122 -5.60 -2.11 6.16
C LEU A 122 -6.53 -1.58 7.26
#